data_AF-A0A7Y5NQL4-F1
#
_entry.id   AF-A0A7Y5NQL4-F1
#
_cell.length_a   1.000
_cell.length_b   1.000
_cell.length_c   1.000
_cell.angle_alpha   90.00
_cell.angle_beta   90.00
_cell.angle_gamma   90.00
#
_symmetry.space_group_name_H-M   'P 1'
#
loop_
_entity.id
_entity.type
_entity.pdbx_description
1 polymer ?
#
loop_
_entity_poly.entity_id
_entity_poly.type
_entity_poly.pdbx_seq_one_letter_code
_entity_poly.pdbx_strand_id
1 'polypeptide(L)'
;MSSFAALYSFGPRGTEGALMLRAARAFSRSVIAAFAIVACTSLVAPAWSAPSSDATKTGASNGRRKTSGRGASAGADRDAKRTDEKKKKVDLDKLEVLSRFSTKFKCCEPRTKNIQRIAKMMDGIVVEPGQSFSVNHFVGARTEDKGFVAAPSILDLEYTETIGGGISQFATTLYNALYDAGFPILDHKPHSHYISRYPDGVEATLSWPAPDLVFKNDSEAPLVIKTNFARDRVTVKLYGRTPGRKVERKRPVLLERKAPPTEFVADRSVSPRKQKVERAGSPRKSVQVTRIVENPGGKRRVDEDVVVYLATKRVVRVHPCRLPKGHKEYTGESCSSKKKSSKSTTADGAKSKSKANPVDPP
;
A
#
# COMPACT_ATOMS: atom_id res chain seq x y z
N MET A 1 -68.07 -6.86 7.71
CA MET A 1 -68.51 -6.74 9.12
C MET A 1 -68.70 -8.16 9.65
N SER A 2 -68.22 -8.45 10.87
CA SER A 2 -68.46 -9.64 11.74
C SER A 2 -68.35 -11.06 11.11
N SER A 3 -67.48 -12.00 11.51
CA SER A 3 -67.10 -12.57 12.84
C SER A 3 -67.94 -13.78 13.31
N PHE A 4 -67.30 -14.66 14.12
CA PHE A 4 -67.71 -15.97 14.68
C PHE A 4 -67.45 -17.19 13.74
N ALA A 5 -66.67 -18.25 14.08
CA ALA A 5 -66.49 -19.09 15.30
C ALA A 5 -67.63 -20.12 15.49
N ALA A 6 -67.45 -21.39 15.89
CA ALA A 6 -66.29 -22.28 16.18
C ALA A 6 -66.72 -23.77 15.91
N LEU A 7 -66.01 -24.87 16.20
CA LEU A 7 -65.90 -25.55 17.52
C LEU A 7 -65.33 -27.00 17.41
N TYR A 8 -64.78 -27.52 18.53
CA TYR A 8 -64.56 -28.93 19.01
C TYR A 8 -64.04 -30.06 18.06
N SER A 9 -63.41 -31.17 18.50
CA SER A 9 -62.54 -31.62 19.65
C SER A 9 -62.68 -33.16 19.80
N PHE A 10 -61.74 -33.80 20.52
CA PHE A 10 -61.70 -35.17 21.07
C PHE A 10 -61.01 -36.31 20.25
N GLY A 11 -60.03 -36.95 20.91
CA GLY A 11 -59.60 -38.34 20.66
C GLY A 11 -60.33 -39.33 21.58
N PRO A 12 -59.90 -40.61 21.73
CA PRO A 12 -58.75 -40.88 22.60
C PRO A 12 -57.86 -42.09 22.19
N ARG A 13 -57.17 -42.69 23.18
CA ARG A 13 -55.94 -43.51 23.13
C ARG A 13 -56.19 -45.03 23.03
N GLY A 14 -55.14 -45.80 22.71
CA GLY A 14 -55.03 -47.26 22.95
C GLY A 14 -53.57 -47.72 23.03
N THR A 15 -53.29 -48.80 23.76
CA THR A 15 -51.95 -49.37 24.04
C THR A 15 -51.98 -50.92 23.89
N GLU A 16 -50.91 -51.73 23.99
CA GLU A 16 -49.51 -51.54 24.43
C GLU A 16 -48.58 -52.62 23.81
N GLY A 17 -47.41 -52.93 24.40
CA GLY A 17 -46.86 -54.29 24.31
C GLY A 17 -45.48 -54.54 23.65
N ALA A 18 -44.40 -54.18 24.35
CA ALA A 18 -43.16 -54.96 24.55
C ALA A 18 -42.28 -55.58 23.41
N LEU A 19 -40.99 -55.18 23.46
CA LEU A 19 -39.73 -55.97 23.39
C LEU A 19 -38.98 -56.31 22.06
N MET A 20 -37.72 -55.82 22.05
CA MET A 20 -36.46 -56.44 21.58
C MET A 20 -36.08 -56.54 20.08
N LEU A 21 -35.16 -55.63 19.69
CA LEU A 21 -33.72 -55.90 19.40
C LEU A 21 -33.17 -55.38 18.05
N ARG A 22 -32.19 -54.46 18.16
CA ARG A 22 -31.08 -54.16 17.21
C ARG A 22 -31.38 -53.93 15.72
N ALA A 23 -31.22 -52.67 15.29
CA ALA A 23 -30.14 -52.28 14.35
C ALA A 23 -29.95 -50.75 14.35
N ALA A 24 -28.69 -50.28 14.37
CA ALA A 24 -28.40 -48.85 14.34
C ALA A 24 -28.54 -48.25 12.93
N ARG A 25 -29.21 -47.11 12.81
CA ARG A 25 -29.11 -46.21 11.65
C ARG A 25 -28.84 -44.78 12.12
N ALA A 26 -27.56 -44.42 12.14
CA ALA A 26 -27.16 -43.02 12.27
C ALA A 26 -27.50 -42.27 10.98
N PHE A 27 -28.28 -41.20 11.08
CA PHE A 27 -28.50 -40.27 9.96
C PHE A 27 -27.24 -39.44 9.72
N SER A 28 -26.57 -39.67 8.58
CA SER A 28 -25.46 -38.83 8.13
C SER A 28 -25.99 -37.49 7.60
N ARG A 29 -25.66 -36.39 8.29
CA ARG A 29 -25.80 -35.04 7.74
C ARG A 29 -24.61 -34.76 6.81
N SER A 30 -24.84 -34.80 5.50
CA SER A 30 -23.84 -34.37 4.52
C SER A 30 -23.74 -32.85 4.47
N VAL A 31 -22.66 -32.30 5.03
CA VAL A 31 -22.22 -30.92 4.76
C VAL A 31 -21.23 -30.97 3.61
N ILE A 32 -21.60 -30.42 2.45
CA ILE A 32 -20.69 -30.30 1.31
C ILE A 32 -19.77 -29.10 1.53
N ALA A 33 -18.56 -29.37 2.04
CA ALA A 33 -17.45 -28.41 2.03
C ALA A 33 -16.68 -28.56 0.71
N ALA A 34 -16.84 -27.61 -0.20
CA ALA A 34 -16.09 -27.59 -1.46
C ALA A 34 -14.65 -27.10 -1.24
N PHE A 35 -13.72 -28.04 -1.02
CA PHE A 35 -12.29 -27.76 -1.09
C PHE A 35 -11.85 -27.61 -2.56
N ALA A 36 -11.62 -26.38 -3.00
CA ALA A 36 -10.95 -26.12 -4.27
C ALA A 36 -9.43 -26.27 -4.12
N ILE A 37 -8.89 -27.42 -4.53
CA ILE A 37 -7.43 -27.62 -4.64
C ILE A 37 -6.95 -26.88 -5.89
N VAL A 38 -6.32 -25.72 -5.72
CA VAL A 38 -5.62 -25.04 -6.81
C VAL A 38 -4.23 -25.68 -6.95
N ALA A 39 -4.08 -26.54 -7.95
CA ALA A 39 -2.79 -27.08 -8.34
C ALA A 39 -1.88 -25.95 -8.86
N CYS A 40 -0.68 -25.84 -8.30
CA CYS A 40 0.30 -24.84 -8.70
C CYS A 40 1.02 -25.29 -9.98
N THR A 41 0.68 -24.68 -11.12
CA THR A 41 1.45 -24.82 -12.37
C THR A 41 2.34 -23.62 -12.59
N SER A 42 3.65 -23.87 -12.60
CA SER A 42 4.70 -22.86 -12.76
C SER A 42 4.71 -22.28 -14.18
N LEU A 43 4.05 -21.15 -14.40
CA LEU A 43 4.21 -20.34 -15.62
C LEU A 43 5.32 -19.31 -15.40
N VAL A 44 6.47 -19.56 -16.03
CA VAL A 44 7.57 -18.58 -16.15
C VAL A 44 7.10 -17.46 -17.07
N ALA A 45 6.88 -16.26 -16.50
CA ALA A 45 6.64 -15.06 -17.29
C ALA A 45 7.98 -14.59 -17.91
N PRO A 46 8.02 -14.24 -19.21
CA PRO A 46 9.23 -13.68 -19.81
C PRO A 46 9.53 -12.30 -19.21
N ALA A 47 10.81 -12.04 -18.92
CA ALA A 47 11.26 -10.74 -18.47
C ALA A 47 11.01 -9.68 -19.55
N TRP A 48 10.29 -8.60 -19.20
CA TRP A 48 10.05 -7.50 -20.13
C TRP A 48 11.23 -6.53 -20.09
N SER A 49 12.18 -6.73 -21.01
CA SER A 49 13.27 -5.77 -21.24
C SER A 49 12.71 -4.49 -21.84
N ALA A 50 12.82 -3.37 -21.13
CA ALA A 50 12.57 -2.05 -21.70
C ALA A 50 13.70 -1.70 -22.70
N PRO A 51 13.39 -1.23 -23.92
CA PRO A 51 14.41 -0.80 -24.86
C PRO A 51 15.06 0.51 -24.39
N SER A 52 16.39 0.52 -24.32
CA SER A 52 17.21 1.71 -24.14
C SER A 52 17.00 2.67 -25.31
N SER A 53 16.74 3.95 -25.01
CA SER A 53 16.63 5.00 -26.02
C SER A 53 17.99 5.64 -26.29
N ASP A 54 18.78 5.03 -27.16
CA ASP A 54 19.89 5.73 -27.84
C ASP A 54 19.35 6.40 -29.10
N ALA A 55 19.62 7.70 -29.24
CA ALA A 55 19.03 8.54 -30.28
C ALA A 55 20.02 8.87 -31.39
N THR A 56 20.01 8.09 -32.47
CA THR A 56 20.66 8.48 -33.75
C THR A 56 19.72 8.28 -34.94
N LYS A 57 19.79 9.25 -35.87
CA LYS A 57 18.89 9.39 -37.03
C LYS A 57 19.23 8.37 -38.13
N THR A 58 18.23 7.87 -38.86
CA THR A 58 18.13 7.95 -40.35
C THR A 58 16.86 7.27 -40.90
N GLY A 59 16.32 7.81 -42.01
CA GLY A 59 15.99 6.99 -43.19
C GLY A 59 14.64 6.24 -43.28
N ALA A 60 13.61 6.96 -43.76
CA ALA A 60 12.51 6.55 -44.65
C ALA A 60 12.17 5.06 -44.96
N SER A 61 10.85 4.79 -45.02
CA SER A 61 10.09 4.13 -46.13
C SER A 61 9.04 3.05 -45.72
N ASN A 62 8.01 2.96 -46.56
CA ASN A 62 6.75 2.21 -46.43
C ASN A 62 6.87 0.68 -46.19
N GLY A 63 5.86 0.09 -45.53
CA GLY A 63 5.70 -1.37 -45.48
C GLY A 63 4.43 -1.87 -44.77
N ARG A 64 3.25 -1.79 -45.42
CA ARG A 64 1.97 -2.26 -44.85
C ARG A 64 1.83 -3.79 -45.00
N ARG A 65 1.80 -4.56 -43.90
CA ARG A 65 1.26 -5.94 -43.94
C ARG A 65 0.53 -6.31 -42.64
N LYS A 66 -0.75 -6.69 -42.77
CA LYS A 66 -1.54 -7.30 -41.69
C LYS A 66 -1.20 -8.79 -41.59
N THR A 67 -1.10 -9.32 -40.38
CA THR A 67 -1.36 -10.73 -40.09
C THR A 67 -2.27 -10.83 -38.87
N SER A 68 -3.20 -11.78 -38.91
CA SER A 68 -4.24 -11.99 -37.90
C SER A 68 -3.85 -13.09 -36.93
N GLY A 69 -4.02 -12.85 -35.63
CA GLY A 69 -3.93 -13.88 -34.58
C GLY A 69 -5.06 -13.71 -33.57
N ARG A 70 -5.95 -14.70 -33.47
CA ARG A 70 -7.04 -14.72 -32.48
C ARG A 70 -6.47 -15.04 -31.09
N GLY A 71 -6.71 -14.17 -30.12
CA GLY A 71 -6.60 -14.46 -28.69
C GLY A 71 -7.79 -13.82 -27.98
N ALA A 72 -8.76 -14.62 -27.55
CA ALA A 72 -9.99 -14.11 -26.97
C ALA A 72 -9.74 -13.57 -25.55
N SER A 73 -9.95 -12.27 -25.35
CA SER A 73 -10.25 -11.73 -24.03
C SER A 73 -11.75 -11.55 -23.93
N ALA A 74 -12.37 -12.16 -22.92
CA ALA A 74 -13.79 -12.00 -22.65
C ALA A 74 -14.08 -10.52 -22.32
N GLY A 75 -15.09 -9.95 -22.95
CA GLY A 75 -15.41 -8.53 -22.81
C GLY A 75 -15.93 -8.21 -21.41
N ALA A 76 -15.19 -7.38 -20.68
CA ALA A 76 -15.79 -6.49 -19.69
C ALA A 76 -16.28 -5.24 -20.42
N ASP A 77 -17.53 -4.87 -20.13
CA ASP A 77 -18.29 -3.78 -20.74
C ASP A 77 -17.49 -2.47 -20.85
N ARG A 78 -17.43 -1.89 -22.06
CA ARG A 78 -16.62 -0.70 -22.38
C ARG A 78 -17.43 0.59 -22.52
N ASP A 79 -18.73 0.57 -22.23
CA ASP A 79 -19.60 1.74 -22.35
C ASP A 79 -19.58 2.68 -21.13
N ALA A 80 -18.40 2.83 -20.52
CA ALA A 80 -18.13 3.95 -19.64
C ALA A 80 -18.06 5.25 -20.47
N LYS A 81 -19.16 6.02 -20.49
CA LYS A 81 -19.33 7.26 -21.26
C LYS A 81 -18.29 8.34 -20.90
N ARG A 82 -17.12 8.22 -21.55
CA ARG A 82 -15.95 9.09 -21.46
C ARG A 82 -16.32 10.53 -21.82
N THR A 83 -16.01 11.49 -20.95
CA THR A 83 -16.47 12.88 -21.07
C THR A 83 -15.43 13.85 -20.52
N ASP A 84 -15.37 15.07 -21.07
CA ASP A 84 -14.35 16.07 -20.72
C ASP A 84 -14.56 16.67 -19.32
N GLU A 85 -13.68 16.32 -18.40
CA GLU A 85 -13.70 16.76 -17.00
C GLU A 85 -13.27 18.24 -16.87
N LYS A 86 -14.25 19.15 -16.77
CA LYS A 86 -14.02 20.60 -16.65
C LYS A 86 -14.18 21.09 -15.21
N LYS A 87 -13.36 22.07 -14.80
CA LYS A 87 -13.56 22.84 -13.56
C LYS A 87 -14.81 23.73 -13.69
N LYS A 88 -15.97 23.15 -13.41
CA LYS A 88 -17.29 23.80 -13.47
C LYS A 88 -17.56 24.55 -12.16
N LYS A 89 -18.11 25.77 -12.24
CA LYS A 89 -18.53 26.53 -11.05
C LYS A 89 -19.80 25.90 -10.48
N VAL A 90 -19.65 25.08 -9.45
CA VAL A 90 -20.75 24.48 -8.70
C VAL A 90 -20.97 25.28 -7.42
N ASP A 91 -22.23 25.54 -7.11
CA ASP A 91 -22.68 26.14 -5.87
C ASP A 91 -22.57 25.12 -4.73
N LEU A 92 -21.53 25.28 -3.90
CA LEU A 92 -21.23 24.34 -2.81
C LEU A 92 -22.23 24.43 -1.66
N ASP A 93 -22.96 25.54 -1.52
CA ASP A 93 -23.91 25.75 -0.42
C ASP A 93 -25.19 24.91 -0.61
N LYS A 94 -25.37 24.34 -1.81
CA LYS A 94 -26.42 23.36 -2.14
C LYS A 94 -25.97 21.90 -1.94
N LEU A 95 -24.73 21.66 -1.54
CA LEU A 95 -24.14 20.34 -1.34
C LEU A 95 -23.73 20.12 0.13
N GLU A 96 -23.69 18.85 0.55
CA GLU A 96 -23.23 18.47 1.88
C GLU A 96 -21.77 17.98 1.84
N VAL A 97 -21.04 18.10 2.96
CA VAL A 97 -19.70 17.52 3.08
C VAL A 97 -19.84 16.02 3.35
N LEU A 98 -19.58 15.21 2.33
CA LEU A 98 -19.68 13.75 2.39
C LEU A 98 -18.53 13.11 3.19
N SER A 99 -17.32 13.65 3.05
CA SER A 99 -16.12 13.13 3.71
C SER A 99 -14.99 14.15 3.72
N ARG A 100 -14.07 13.99 4.67
CA ARG A 100 -12.80 14.71 4.73
C ARG A 100 -11.70 13.77 5.21
N PHE A 101 -10.63 13.67 4.41
CA PHE A 101 -9.41 12.97 4.84
C PHE A 101 -8.19 13.89 4.79
N SER A 102 -7.14 13.56 5.53
CA SER A 102 -5.88 14.32 5.55
C SER A 102 -4.68 13.44 5.86
N THR A 103 -3.58 13.66 5.15
CA THR A 103 -2.28 13.02 5.45
C THR A 103 -1.24 14.08 5.78
N LYS A 104 -0.36 13.78 6.73
CA LYS A 104 0.77 14.63 7.13
C LYS A 104 2.05 14.25 6.38
N PHE A 105 2.90 15.24 6.12
CA PHE A 105 4.22 15.06 5.54
C PHE A 105 5.21 16.04 6.20
N LYS A 106 6.51 15.70 6.15
CA LYS A 106 7.55 16.67 6.52
C LYS A 106 7.54 17.83 5.53
N CYS A 107 7.71 19.03 6.04
CA CYS A 107 7.67 20.25 5.24
C CYS A 107 8.94 20.44 4.41
N CYS A 108 8.84 21.27 3.37
CA CYS A 108 9.95 21.80 2.58
C CYS A 108 10.79 20.76 1.80
N GLU A 109 10.38 19.49 1.76
CA GLU A 109 11.00 18.46 0.92
C GLU A 109 10.55 18.59 -0.55
N PRO A 110 11.34 18.17 -1.55
CA PRO A 110 10.94 18.24 -2.97
C PRO A 110 9.58 17.55 -3.23
N ARG A 111 9.34 16.39 -2.59
CA ARG A 111 8.05 15.69 -2.64
C ARG A 111 6.85 16.51 -2.17
N THR A 112 7.06 17.48 -1.26
CA THR A 112 6.01 18.38 -0.79
C THR A 112 5.51 19.27 -1.92
N LYS A 113 6.41 19.78 -2.79
CA LYS A 113 6.03 20.56 -3.98
C LYS A 113 5.14 19.73 -4.91
N ASN A 114 5.50 18.47 -5.15
CA ASN A 114 4.71 17.55 -5.98
C ASN A 114 3.31 17.28 -5.42
N ILE A 115 3.19 17.02 -4.10
CA ILE A 115 1.91 16.81 -3.41
C ILE A 115 1.02 18.06 -3.49
N GLN A 116 1.61 19.25 -3.28
CA GLN A 116 0.88 20.51 -3.39
C GLN A 116 0.49 20.82 -4.85
N ARG A 117 1.32 20.48 -5.84
CA ARG A 117 1.03 20.67 -7.26
C ARG A 117 -0.15 19.84 -7.73
N ILE A 118 -0.17 18.53 -7.45
CA ILE A 118 -1.31 17.68 -7.81
C ILE A 118 -2.59 18.10 -7.05
N ALA A 119 -2.48 18.54 -5.79
CA ALA A 119 -3.62 19.09 -5.06
C ALA A 119 -4.21 20.33 -5.75
N LYS A 120 -3.39 21.29 -6.20
CA LYS A 120 -3.86 22.46 -6.98
C LYS A 120 -4.54 22.07 -8.30
N MET A 121 -4.01 21.07 -9.00
CA MET A 121 -4.63 20.56 -10.24
C MET A 121 -6.02 19.98 -9.95
N MET A 122 -6.11 19.14 -8.91
CA MET A 122 -7.32 18.42 -8.50
C MET A 122 -8.35 19.25 -7.70
N ASP A 123 -8.07 20.52 -7.36
CA ASP A 123 -9.03 21.36 -6.64
C ASP A 123 -10.15 21.89 -7.54
N GLY A 124 -11.40 21.72 -7.11
CA GLY A 124 -12.59 22.17 -7.83
C GLY A 124 -12.99 21.26 -8.99
N ILE A 125 -12.55 20.01 -8.98
CA ILE A 125 -12.99 19.00 -9.95
C ILE A 125 -14.42 18.57 -9.61
N VAL A 126 -15.25 18.46 -10.65
CA VAL A 126 -16.65 18.06 -10.57
C VAL A 126 -16.81 16.79 -11.38
N VAL A 127 -17.32 15.73 -10.74
CA VAL A 127 -17.66 14.45 -11.37
C VAL A 127 -19.19 14.36 -11.36
N GLU A 128 -19.82 14.44 -12.53
CA GLU A 128 -21.28 14.43 -12.66
C GLU A 128 -21.86 13.04 -12.33
N PRO A 129 -23.17 12.94 -12.01
CA PRO A 129 -23.85 11.68 -11.74
C PRO A 129 -23.56 10.58 -12.77
N GLY A 130 -23.20 9.39 -12.29
CA GLY A 130 -22.91 8.21 -13.11
C GLY A 130 -21.54 8.18 -13.79
N GLN A 131 -20.75 9.27 -13.75
CA GLN A 131 -19.42 9.32 -14.37
C GLN A 131 -18.37 8.55 -13.57
N SER A 132 -17.41 7.95 -14.29
CA SER A 132 -16.15 7.49 -13.73
C SER A 132 -15.06 8.55 -13.99
N PHE A 133 -14.14 8.70 -13.05
CA PHE A 133 -13.03 9.67 -13.09
C PHE A 133 -11.69 8.95 -12.91
N SER A 134 -10.68 9.33 -13.69
CA SER A 134 -9.31 8.79 -13.64
C SER A 134 -8.31 9.89 -13.29
N VAL A 135 -7.58 9.75 -12.18
CA VAL A 135 -6.60 10.77 -11.75
C VAL A 135 -5.47 10.90 -12.75
N ASN A 136 -5.02 9.81 -13.36
CA ASN A 136 -4.02 9.86 -14.42
C ASN A 136 -4.57 10.46 -15.71
N HIS A 137 -5.81 10.15 -16.13
CA HIS A 137 -6.38 10.77 -17.33
C HIS A 137 -6.41 12.30 -17.20
N PHE A 138 -6.82 12.82 -16.04
CA PHE A 138 -6.90 14.24 -15.77
C PHE A 138 -5.53 14.93 -15.62
N VAL A 139 -4.61 14.34 -14.84
CA VAL A 139 -3.31 14.97 -14.53
C VAL A 139 -2.27 14.74 -15.65
N GLY A 140 -2.35 13.60 -16.32
CA GLY A 140 -1.40 13.14 -17.35
C GLY A 140 0.00 12.84 -16.80
N ALA A 141 0.99 12.83 -17.70
CA ALA A 141 2.40 12.70 -17.34
C ALA A 141 2.84 13.75 -16.30
N ARG A 142 3.75 13.37 -15.40
CA ARG A 142 4.40 14.26 -14.42
C ARG A 142 5.73 14.72 -15.01
N THR A 143 5.82 16.02 -15.26
CA THR A 143 6.89 16.65 -16.04
C THR A 143 7.20 18.03 -15.47
N GLU A 144 8.39 18.57 -15.75
CA GLU A 144 8.88 19.82 -15.14
C GLU A 144 8.15 21.07 -15.68
N ASP A 145 7.78 21.08 -16.96
CA ASP A 145 6.90 22.08 -17.58
C ASP A 145 5.53 22.19 -16.88
N LYS A 146 5.01 21.04 -16.42
CA LYS A 146 3.81 20.96 -15.58
C LYS A 146 4.08 21.33 -14.12
N GLY A 147 5.28 21.74 -13.74
CA GLY A 147 5.63 22.20 -12.39
C GLY A 147 5.77 21.08 -11.35
N PHE A 148 6.04 19.84 -11.80
CA PHE A 148 6.54 18.78 -10.92
C PHE A 148 8.07 18.86 -10.82
N VAL A 149 8.63 18.33 -9.74
CA VAL A 149 10.08 18.29 -9.48
C VAL A 149 10.55 16.86 -9.23
N ALA A 150 11.84 16.61 -9.44
CA ALA A 150 12.49 15.39 -8.96
C ALA A 150 12.30 15.24 -7.44
N ALA A 151 11.94 14.03 -7.00
CA ALA A 151 11.85 13.67 -5.60
C ALA A 151 11.92 12.13 -5.44
N PRO A 152 12.26 11.61 -4.26
CA PRO A 152 12.21 10.17 -4.01
C PRO A 152 10.83 9.57 -4.24
N SER A 153 10.81 8.54 -5.08
CA SER A 153 9.69 7.65 -5.36
C SER A 153 10.10 6.20 -5.08
N ILE A 154 9.13 5.29 -5.06
CA ILE A 154 9.38 3.85 -4.91
C ILE A 154 9.18 3.20 -6.29
N LEU A 155 10.24 2.60 -6.83
CA LEU A 155 10.23 1.83 -8.07
C LEU A 155 10.90 0.48 -7.78
N ASP A 156 10.29 -0.63 -8.19
CA ASP A 156 10.83 -1.99 -8.03
C ASP A 156 11.36 -2.31 -6.62
N LEU A 157 10.62 -1.83 -5.61
CA LEU A 157 10.91 -1.94 -4.18
C LEU A 157 12.08 -1.08 -3.65
N GLU A 158 12.73 -0.30 -4.50
CA GLU A 158 13.83 0.61 -4.15
C GLU A 158 13.40 2.09 -4.20
N TYR A 159 14.20 2.95 -3.56
CA TYR A 159 13.99 4.40 -3.63
C TYR A 159 14.85 5.00 -4.74
N THR A 160 14.20 5.60 -5.74
CA THR A 160 14.84 6.30 -6.85
C THR A 160 14.23 7.69 -7.01
N GLU A 161 14.97 8.66 -7.55
CA GLU A 161 14.42 9.98 -7.84
C GLU A 161 13.61 9.96 -9.14
N THR A 162 12.37 10.44 -9.07
CA THR A 162 11.53 10.62 -10.27
C THR A 162 10.85 11.98 -10.24
N ILE A 163 10.59 12.54 -11.43
CA ILE A 163 9.76 13.75 -11.55
C ILE A 163 8.35 13.40 -11.09
N GLY A 164 7.84 14.17 -10.12
CA GLY A 164 6.56 13.88 -9.47
C GLY A 164 6.64 12.88 -8.31
N GLY A 165 7.83 12.48 -7.84
CA GLY A 165 7.99 11.61 -6.68
C GLY A 165 7.17 12.07 -5.46
N GLY A 166 6.47 11.12 -4.82
CA GLY A 166 5.63 11.35 -3.64
C GLY A 166 4.14 11.62 -3.87
N ILE A 167 3.67 11.76 -5.12
CA ILE A 167 2.24 11.99 -5.45
C ILE A 167 1.28 10.92 -4.92
N SER A 168 1.72 9.67 -4.71
CA SER A 168 0.92 8.61 -4.09
C SER A 168 0.35 9.03 -2.72
N GLN A 169 0.98 9.98 -2.02
CA GLN A 169 0.41 10.52 -0.79
C GLN A 169 -0.87 11.33 -1.03
N PHE A 170 -0.96 12.09 -2.13
CA PHE A 170 -2.22 12.72 -2.54
C PHE A 170 -3.24 11.65 -2.94
N ALA A 171 -2.83 10.65 -3.71
CA ALA A 171 -3.70 9.53 -4.12
C ALA A 171 -4.30 8.80 -2.91
N THR A 172 -3.51 8.39 -1.93
CA THR A 172 -3.99 7.85 -0.64
C THR A 172 -4.92 8.80 0.09
N THR A 173 -4.70 10.12 0.03
CA THR A 173 -5.58 11.11 0.68
C THR A 173 -6.95 11.20 0.00
N LEU A 174 -6.99 11.21 -1.34
CA LEU A 174 -8.21 11.19 -2.13
C LEU A 174 -8.95 9.84 -1.99
N TYR A 175 -8.21 8.72 -2.10
CA TYR A 175 -8.72 7.37 -1.92
C TYR A 175 -9.41 7.21 -0.56
N ASN A 176 -8.80 7.63 0.55
CA ASN A 176 -9.44 7.54 1.86
C ASN A 176 -10.69 8.44 1.97
N ALA A 177 -10.68 9.64 1.37
CA ALA A 177 -11.88 10.48 1.36
C ALA A 177 -13.04 9.81 0.61
N LEU A 178 -12.77 9.23 -0.58
CA LEU A 178 -13.74 8.45 -1.36
C LEU A 178 -14.17 7.16 -0.65
N TYR A 179 -13.24 6.53 0.07
CA TYR A 179 -13.46 5.34 0.88
C TYR A 179 -14.48 5.65 1.99
N ASP A 180 -14.25 6.71 2.76
CA ASP A 180 -15.14 7.10 3.86
C ASP A 180 -16.48 7.71 3.38
N ALA A 181 -16.53 8.27 2.16
CA ALA A 181 -17.78 8.70 1.52
C ALA A 181 -18.56 7.56 0.82
N GLY A 182 -18.05 6.32 0.86
CA GLY A 182 -18.77 5.15 0.34
C GLY A 182 -18.76 5.02 -1.19
N PHE A 183 -18.03 5.85 -1.95
CA PHE A 183 -18.00 5.76 -3.41
C PHE A 183 -17.33 4.46 -3.90
N PRO A 184 -17.78 3.89 -5.03
CA PRO A 184 -17.09 2.80 -5.72
C PRO A 184 -15.71 3.25 -6.21
N ILE A 185 -14.67 2.49 -5.85
CA ILE A 185 -13.34 2.60 -6.45
C ILE A 185 -13.24 1.50 -7.50
N LEU A 186 -12.88 1.85 -8.72
CA LEU A 186 -12.83 0.95 -9.87
C LEU A 186 -11.42 0.43 -10.16
N ASP A 187 -10.40 1.23 -9.85
CA ASP A 187 -8.99 0.81 -9.90
C ASP A 187 -8.23 1.51 -8.76
N HIS A 188 -7.44 0.71 -8.04
CA HIS A 188 -6.41 1.18 -7.12
C HIS A 188 -5.37 0.07 -6.90
N LYS A 189 -4.16 0.46 -6.49
CA LYS A 189 -3.14 -0.48 -6.03
C LYS A 189 -2.47 0.03 -4.76
N PRO A 190 -2.44 -0.71 -3.64
CA PRO A 190 -1.70 -0.30 -2.44
C PRO A 190 -0.18 -0.36 -2.67
N HIS A 191 0.62 0.30 -1.81
CA HIS A 191 2.07 0.18 -1.89
C HIS A 191 2.51 -1.23 -1.48
N SER A 192 3.50 -1.81 -2.16
CA SER A 192 4.12 -3.08 -1.75
C SER A 192 4.93 -2.96 -0.45
N HIS A 193 5.16 -1.76 0.06
CA HIS A 193 5.84 -1.49 1.32
C HIS A 193 4.90 -0.84 2.32
N TYR A 194 4.96 -1.27 3.58
CA TYR A 194 4.22 -0.63 4.65
C TYR A 194 4.72 0.80 4.90
N ILE A 195 3.80 1.78 4.83
CA ILE A 195 4.07 3.20 5.05
C ILE A 195 3.27 3.68 6.27
N SER A 196 3.95 3.86 7.41
CA SER A 196 3.34 4.13 8.73
C SER A 196 2.53 5.42 8.87
N ARG A 197 2.57 6.32 7.87
CA ARG A 197 1.76 7.56 7.83
C ARG A 197 0.40 7.39 7.14
N TYR A 198 0.08 6.20 6.65
CA TYR A 198 -1.21 5.87 6.02
C TYR A 198 -2.00 4.88 6.91
N PRO A 199 -3.34 4.84 6.80
CA PRO A 199 -4.12 3.78 7.41
C PRO A 199 -3.75 2.41 6.83
N ASP A 200 -3.62 1.40 7.70
CA ASP A 200 -3.31 0.02 7.30
C ASP A 200 -4.28 -0.49 6.24
N GLY A 201 -3.76 -0.87 5.08
CA GLY A 201 -4.50 -1.48 3.97
C GLY A 201 -5.47 -0.55 3.22
N VAL A 202 -5.62 0.72 3.62
CA VAL A 202 -6.54 1.66 2.95
C VAL A 202 -5.72 2.77 2.30
N GLU A 203 -5.16 2.49 1.12
CA GLU A 203 -4.24 3.37 0.41
C GLU A 203 -4.17 3.14 -1.10
N ALA A 204 -3.65 4.12 -1.84
CA ALA A 204 -3.47 4.04 -3.29
C ALA A 204 -2.10 4.58 -3.71
N THR A 205 -1.42 3.83 -4.59
CA THR A 205 -0.27 4.28 -5.37
C THR A 205 -0.73 5.07 -6.58
N LEU A 206 0.13 5.95 -7.09
CA LEU A 206 -0.14 6.71 -8.30
C LEU A 206 1.18 7.00 -9.03
N SER A 207 1.28 6.55 -10.28
CA SER A 207 2.38 6.86 -11.19
C SER A 207 1.84 6.94 -12.62
N TRP A 208 2.61 7.49 -13.56
CA TRP A 208 2.19 7.61 -14.96
C TRP A 208 2.93 6.60 -15.85
N PRO A 209 2.24 5.88 -16.76
CA PRO A 209 0.79 5.90 -17.00
C PRO A 209 -0.03 5.09 -15.97
N ALA A 210 0.62 4.22 -15.20
CA ALA A 210 0.02 3.37 -14.17
C ALA A 210 1.01 3.18 -13.00
N PRO A 211 0.55 2.81 -11.78
CA PRO A 211 -0.85 2.60 -11.36
C PRO A 211 -1.65 3.90 -11.28
N ASP A 212 -2.97 3.78 -11.37
CA ASP A 212 -3.93 4.89 -11.27
C ASP A 212 -4.83 4.78 -10.03
N LEU A 213 -5.63 5.82 -9.79
CA LEU A 213 -6.81 5.80 -8.94
C LEU A 213 -8.02 6.17 -9.78
N VAL A 214 -8.91 5.20 -10.01
CA VAL A 214 -10.16 5.37 -10.76
C VAL A 214 -11.35 5.13 -9.83
N PHE A 215 -12.35 6.00 -9.86
CA PHE A 215 -13.56 5.87 -9.04
C PHE A 215 -14.80 6.30 -9.82
N LYS A 216 -16.00 5.99 -9.30
CA LYS A 216 -17.28 6.37 -9.91
C LYS A 216 -18.09 7.26 -8.97
N ASN A 217 -18.68 8.33 -9.50
CA ASN A 217 -19.81 8.98 -8.84
C ASN A 217 -21.07 8.14 -9.09
N ASP A 218 -21.49 7.37 -8.08
CA ASP A 218 -22.70 6.55 -8.10
C ASP A 218 -23.92 7.25 -7.47
N SER A 219 -23.82 8.56 -7.20
CA SER A 219 -24.89 9.38 -6.63
C SER A 219 -25.63 10.18 -7.71
N GLU A 220 -26.81 10.69 -7.35
CA GLU A 220 -27.66 11.52 -8.22
C GLU A 220 -27.25 13.00 -8.25
N ALA A 221 -26.22 13.40 -7.49
CA ALA A 221 -25.71 14.76 -7.43
C ALA A 221 -24.24 14.84 -7.90
N PRO A 222 -23.74 16.02 -8.33
CA PRO A 222 -22.35 16.19 -8.66
C PRO A 222 -21.44 15.97 -7.44
N LEU A 223 -20.38 15.19 -7.62
CA LEU A 223 -19.33 14.99 -6.63
C LEU A 223 -18.22 16.03 -6.88
N VAL A 224 -18.03 16.96 -5.94
CA VAL A 224 -17.01 18.00 -6.02
C VAL A 224 -15.82 17.68 -5.12
N ILE A 225 -14.63 17.58 -5.72
CA ILE A 225 -13.36 17.39 -5.01
C ILE A 225 -12.80 18.77 -4.68
N LYS A 226 -12.73 19.08 -3.38
CA LYS A 226 -12.04 20.28 -2.88
C LYS A 226 -10.77 19.85 -2.16
N THR A 227 -9.64 20.41 -2.56
CA THR A 227 -8.35 20.15 -1.91
C THR A 227 -7.88 21.38 -1.14
N ASN A 228 -7.12 21.14 -0.08
CA ASN A 228 -6.37 22.18 0.62
C ASN A 228 -5.05 21.57 1.09
N PHE A 229 -3.99 22.37 1.21
CA PHE A 229 -2.72 21.94 1.76
C PHE A 229 -2.12 23.04 2.62
N ALA A 230 -1.36 22.63 3.62
CA ALA A 230 -0.54 23.52 4.44
C ALA A 230 0.94 23.16 4.25
N ARG A 231 1.80 23.72 5.12
CA ARG A 231 3.23 23.41 5.18
C ARG A 231 3.51 21.93 5.52
N ASP A 232 2.62 21.26 6.27
CA ASP A 232 2.82 19.92 6.85
C ASP A 232 1.79 18.86 6.44
N ARG A 233 0.78 19.20 5.63
CA ARG A 233 -0.35 18.30 5.31
C ARG A 233 -1.04 18.62 4.00
N VAL A 234 -1.73 17.62 3.47
CA VAL A 234 -2.76 17.77 2.42
C VAL A 234 -4.09 17.23 2.93
N THR A 235 -5.18 17.89 2.54
CA THR A 235 -6.56 17.59 2.87
C THR A 235 -7.35 17.44 1.58
N VAL A 236 -8.18 16.40 1.51
CA VAL A 236 -9.26 16.31 0.52
C VAL A 236 -10.58 16.37 1.27
N LYS A 237 -11.50 17.21 0.79
CA LYS A 237 -12.92 17.23 1.16
C LYS A 237 -13.73 16.84 -0.07
N LEU A 238 -14.75 16.02 0.13
CA LEU A 238 -15.74 15.67 -0.88
C LEU A 238 -17.05 16.36 -0.53
N TYR A 239 -17.62 17.06 -1.51
CA TYR A 239 -18.95 17.66 -1.45
C TYR A 239 -19.87 16.94 -2.44
N GLY A 240 -21.14 16.76 -2.10
CA GLY A 240 -22.11 16.14 -3.00
C GLY A 240 -23.48 16.01 -2.34
N ARG A 241 -24.21 14.93 -2.66
CA ARG A 241 -25.42 14.56 -1.93
C ARG A 241 -25.63 13.05 -1.99
N THR A 242 -25.63 12.37 -0.83
CA THR A 242 -25.90 10.92 -0.74
C THR A 242 -26.89 10.67 0.41
N PRO A 243 -28.16 11.08 0.26
CA PRO A 243 -29.12 11.07 1.36
C PRO A 243 -29.30 9.64 1.86
N GLY A 244 -29.27 9.45 3.19
CA GLY A 244 -29.42 8.13 3.82
C GLY A 244 -28.30 7.12 3.55
N ARG A 245 -27.22 7.47 2.83
CA ARG A 245 -26.02 6.61 2.71
C ARG A 245 -25.29 6.58 4.05
N LYS A 246 -24.98 5.38 4.54
CA LYS A 246 -24.15 5.13 5.72
C LYS A 246 -22.90 4.36 5.31
N VAL A 247 -21.77 4.69 5.94
CA VAL A 247 -20.48 4.05 5.66
C VAL A 247 -19.83 3.66 6.98
N GLU A 248 -19.46 2.39 7.10
CA GLU A 248 -18.72 1.87 8.25
C GLU A 248 -17.37 1.31 7.79
N ARG A 249 -16.29 2.02 8.12
CA ARG A 249 -14.92 1.49 8.02
C ARG A 249 -14.63 0.61 9.23
N LYS A 250 -14.46 -0.70 9.03
CA LYS A 250 -14.01 -1.60 10.09
C LYS A 250 -12.52 -1.37 10.40
N ARG A 251 -12.12 -1.70 11.62
CA ARG A 251 -10.70 -1.71 12.01
C ARG A 251 -9.96 -2.78 11.20
N PRO A 252 -8.82 -2.48 10.55
CA PRO A 252 -8.04 -3.48 9.82
C PRO A 252 -7.65 -4.66 10.72
N VAL A 253 -7.84 -5.88 10.20
CA VAL A 253 -7.48 -7.13 10.88
C VAL A 253 -6.09 -7.54 10.42
N LEU A 254 -5.16 -7.71 11.36
CA LEU A 254 -3.83 -8.22 11.07
C LEU A 254 -3.91 -9.73 10.83
N LEU A 255 -3.57 -10.19 9.62
CA LEU A 255 -3.57 -11.61 9.28
C LEU A 255 -2.20 -12.24 9.53
N GLU A 256 -1.12 -11.58 9.09
CA GLU A 256 0.25 -12.08 9.25
C GLU A 256 1.21 -10.92 9.55
N ARG A 257 2.24 -11.20 10.37
CA ARG A 257 3.40 -10.32 10.56
C ARG A 257 4.67 -11.13 10.76
N LYS A 258 5.63 -11.01 9.84
CA LYS A 258 6.95 -11.65 9.93
C LYS A 258 8.05 -10.59 10.02
N ALA A 259 8.98 -10.76 10.95
CA ALA A 259 10.10 -9.84 11.15
C ALA A 259 10.94 -9.67 9.84
N PRO A 260 11.55 -8.49 9.62
CA PRO A 260 12.42 -8.28 8.46
C PRO A 260 13.60 -9.26 8.48
N PRO A 261 13.97 -9.87 7.34
CA PRO A 261 15.21 -10.64 7.24
C PRO A 261 16.40 -9.72 7.53
N THR A 262 17.38 -10.21 8.30
CA THR A 262 18.60 -9.44 8.62
C THR A 262 19.71 -9.79 7.64
N GLU A 263 20.26 -8.76 7.00
CA GLU A 263 21.49 -8.78 6.23
C GLU A 263 22.61 -8.20 7.11
N PHE A 264 23.69 -8.97 7.27
CA PHE A 264 24.88 -8.51 7.95
C PHE A 264 25.87 -7.99 6.93
N VAL A 265 26.52 -6.87 7.22
CA VAL A 265 27.56 -6.27 6.39
C VAL A 265 28.84 -6.22 7.20
N ALA A 266 29.95 -6.66 6.62
CA ALA A 266 31.25 -6.62 7.28
C ALA A 266 31.70 -5.16 7.47
N ASP A 267 32.11 -4.81 8.69
CA ASP A 267 32.63 -3.50 9.00
C ASP A 267 33.66 -3.59 10.13
N ARG A 268 34.96 -3.51 9.77
CA ARG A 268 36.06 -3.55 10.74
C ARG A 268 36.11 -2.31 11.65
N SER A 269 35.42 -1.20 11.32
CA SER A 269 35.29 -0.04 12.21
C SER A 269 34.31 -0.29 13.36
N VAL A 270 33.38 -1.25 13.21
CA VAL A 270 32.48 -1.66 14.29
C VAL A 270 33.24 -2.57 15.26
N SER A 271 33.30 -2.17 16.53
CA SER A 271 33.92 -2.97 17.60
C SER A 271 33.32 -4.39 17.69
N PRO A 272 34.11 -5.45 17.95
CA PRO A 272 33.62 -6.84 18.15
C PRO A 272 32.54 -7.06 19.22
N ARG A 273 32.25 -6.06 20.07
CA ARG A 273 31.18 -6.09 21.08
C ARG A 273 29.94 -5.26 20.70
N LYS A 274 29.96 -4.55 19.56
CA LYS A 274 28.88 -3.67 19.11
C LYS A 274 28.32 -4.15 17.76
N GLN A 275 27.14 -3.65 17.43
CA GLN A 275 26.55 -3.73 16.10
C GLN A 275 26.00 -2.34 15.75
N LYS A 276 26.06 -1.94 14.48
CA LYS A 276 25.45 -0.69 14.00
C LYS A 276 24.30 -1.05 13.06
N VAL A 277 23.06 -0.82 13.49
CA VAL A 277 21.90 -0.95 12.61
C VAL A 277 21.94 0.23 11.63
N GLU A 278 22.16 -0.07 10.35
CA GLU A 278 22.18 0.90 9.26
C GLU A 278 20.78 1.14 8.71
N ARG A 279 20.00 0.06 8.56
CA ARG A 279 18.59 0.12 8.15
C ARG A 279 17.78 -0.84 9.01
N ALA A 280 16.71 -0.35 9.64
CA ALA A 280 15.87 -1.18 10.50
C ALA A 280 15.11 -2.30 9.74
N GLY A 281 14.83 -2.07 8.44
CA GLY A 281 13.96 -2.93 7.64
C GLY A 281 12.48 -2.77 8.02
N SER A 282 11.61 -3.33 7.18
CA SER A 282 10.15 -3.38 7.40
C SER A 282 9.72 -4.84 7.48
N PRO A 283 8.82 -5.23 8.40
CA PRO A 283 8.29 -6.59 8.44
C PRO A 283 7.42 -6.89 7.22
N ARG A 284 7.33 -8.16 6.82
CA ARG A 284 6.22 -8.62 5.97
C ARG A 284 4.95 -8.51 6.81
N LYS A 285 3.89 -7.95 6.25
CA LYS A 285 2.63 -7.70 6.96
C LYS A 285 1.47 -7.89 6.00
N SER A 286 0.45 -8.65 6.35
CA SER A 286 -0.83 -8.68 5.63
C SER A 286 -1.97 -8.23 6.51
N VAL A 287 -2.87 -7.41 5.96
CA VAL A 287 -4.05 -6.89 6.65
C VAL A 287 -5.28 -7.06 5.79
N GLN A 288 -6.37 -7.50 6.41
CA GLN A 288 -7.71 -7.47 5.82
C GLN A 288 -8.37 -6.14 6.18
N VAL A 289 -8.94 -5.46 5.19
CA VAL A 289 -9.71 -4.23 5.36
C VAL A 289 -11.13 -4.45 4.88
N THR A 290 -12.11 -3.92 5.61
CA THR A 290 -13.52 -4.08 5.29
C THR A 290 -14.24 -2.74 5.42
N ARG A 291 -15.03 -2.39 4.40
CA ARG A 291 -15.97 -1.25 4.42
C ARG A 291 -17.37 -1.76 4.12
N ILE A 292 -18.32 -1.35 4.93
CA ILE A 292 -19.75 -1.55 4.67
C ILE A 292 -20.33 -0.23 4.18
N VAL A 293 -21.05 -0.25 3.06
CA VAL A 293 -21.80 0.88 2.53
C VAL A 293 -23.27 0.48 2.45
N GLU A 294 -24.13 1.19 3.17
CA GLU A 294 -25.57 0.99 3.16
C GLU A 294 -26.23 2.20 2.49
N ASN A 295 -26.93 1.96 1.39
CA ASN A 295 -27.70 2.98 0.67
C ASN A 295 -29.19 2.95 1.12
N PRO A 296 -29.96 4.01 0.82
CA PRO A 296 -31.42 3.99 0.96
C PRO A 296 -32.08 2.75 0.36
N GLY A 297 -33.20 2.32 0.95
CA GLY A 297 -33.88 1.08 0.55
C GLY A 297 -33.15 -0.21 0.95
N GLY A 298 -32.14 -0.15 1.83
CA GLY A 298 -31.49 -1.33 2.41
C GLY A 298 -30.44 -2.00 1.51
N LYS A 299 -30.10 -1.40 0.36
CA LYS A 299 -29.01 -1.92 -0.50
C LYS A 299 -27.66 -1.79 0.21
N ARG A 300 -27.14 -2.93 0.67
CA ARG A 300 -25.86 -3.05 1.39
C ARG A 300 -24.78 -3.62 0.48
N ARG A 301 -23.64 -2.92 0.39
CA ARG A 301 -22.40 -3.38 -0.26
C ARG A 301 -21.33 -3.56 0.81
N VAL A 302 -20.58 -4.66 0.73
CA VAL A 302 -19.41 -4.91 1.57
C VAL A 302 -18.21 -4.98 0.64
N ASP A 303 -17.26 -4.07 0.83
CA ASP A 303 -15.96 -4.13 0.18
C ASP A 303 -14.99 -4.78 1.14
N GLU A 304 -14.25 -5.77 0.68
CA GLU A 304 -13.23 -6.48 1.44
C GLU A 304 -11.99 -6.70 0.58
N ASP A 305 -10.82 -6.41 1.12
CA ASP A 305 -9.52 -6.57 0.45
C ASP A 305 -8.45 -7.04 1.44
N VAL A 306 -7.43 -7.74 0.94
CA VAL A 306 -6.28 -8.22 1.71
C VAL A 306 -5.01 -7.62 1.15
N VAL A 307 -4.52 -6.57 1.81
CA VAL A 307 -3.30 -5.86 1.42
C VAL A 307 -2.08 -6.56 2.00
N VAL A 308 -1.12 -6.90 1.14
CA VAL A 308 0.14 -7.56 1.50
C VAL A 308 1.32 -6.61 1.29
N TYR A 309 1.98 -6.28 2.40
CA TYR A 309 3.24 -5.55 2.43
C TYR A 309 4.42 -6.51 2.50
N LEU A 310 5.38 -6.34 1.60
CA LEU A 310 6.62 -7.09 1.54
C LEU A 310 7.60 -6.62 2.61
N ALA A 311 8.45 -7.54 3.08
CA ALA A 311 9.52 -7.20 3.99
C ALA A 311 10.65 -6.46 3.24
N THR A 312 11.25 -5.47 3.89
CA THR A 312 12.55 -4.92 3.47
C THR A 312 13.64 -5.35 4.45
N LYS A 313 14.83 -5.65 3.93
CA LYS A 313 15.93 -6.18 4.75
C LYS A 313 16.36 -5.19 5.83
N ARG A 314 16.53 -5.71 7.05
CA ARG A 314 17.25 -5.05 8.15
C ARG A 314 18.74 -5.18 7.89
N VAL A 315 19.46 -4.07 7.73
CA VAL A 315 20.90 -4.06 7.44
C VAL A 315 21.67 -3.72 8.71
N VAL A 316 22.63 -4.56 9.08
CA VAL A 316 23.42 -4.43 10.31
C VAL A 316 24.91 -4.57 10.01
N ARG A 317 25.67 -3.51 10.28
CA ARG A 317 27.14 -3.54 10.22
C ARG A 317 27.71 -4.15 11.49
N VAL A 318 28.59 -5.13 11.31
CA VAL A 318 29.24 -5.88 12.40
C VAL A 318 30.71 -6.14 12.08
N HIS A 319 31.55 -6.27 13.11
CA HIS A 319 32.93 -6.74 12.92
C HIS A 319 32.94 -8.10 12.19
N PRO A 320 33.86 -8.40 11.25
CA PRO A 320 33.88 -9.65 10.50
C PRO A 320 33.78 -10.93 11.36
N CYS A 321 34.44 -10.95 12.53
CA CYS A 321 34.34 -12.04 13.53
C CYS A 321 32.90 -12.34 14.03
N ARG A 322 31.96 -11.39 13.89
CA ARG A 322 30.53 -11.51 14.31
C ARG A 322 29.60 -11.93 13.19
N LEU A 323 30.09 -12.08 11.96
CA LEU A 323 29.27 -12.55 10.85
C LEU A 323 28.78 -13.99 11.13
N PRO A 324 27.58 -14.37 10.66
CA PRO A 324 27.11 -15.74 10.78
C PRO A 324 27.97 -16.69 9.93
N LYS A 325 28.13 -17.93 10.39
CA LYS A 325 28.75 -19.00 9.58
C LYS A 325 28.02 -19.15 8.25
N GLY A 326 28.77 -19.20 7.14
CA GLY A 326 28.22 -19.21 5.79
C GLY A 326 28.05 -17.82 5.14
N HIS A 327 28.32 -16.72 5.86
CA HIS A 327 28.47 -15.41 5.22
C HIS A 327 29.76 -15.37 4.36
N LYS A 328 29.70 -14.73 3.18
CA LYS A 328 30.84 -14.68 2.24
C LYS A 328 32.13 -14.11 2.86
N GLU A 329 31.98 -13.14 3.77
CA GLU A 329 33.08 -12.45 4.45
C GLU A 329 33.38 -13.00 5.87
N TYR A 330 32.81 -14.16 6.24
CA TYR A 330 33.04 -14.77 7.55
C TYR A 330 34.50 -15.23 7.71
N THR A 331 35.25 -14.56 8.58
CA THR A 331 36.69 -14.81 8.77
C THR A 331 37.01 -15.97 9.72
N GLY A 332 36.04 -16.45 10.51
CA GLY A 332 36.27 -17.43 11.58
C GLY A 332 37.08 -16.90 12.78
N GLU A 333 37.53 -15.64 12.74
CA GLU A 333 38.30 -15.00 13.81
C GLU A 333 37.51 -14.97 15.13
N SER A 334 38.18 -15.14 16.27
CA SER A 334 37.52 -14.95 17.57
C SER A 334 37.25 -13.46 17.84
N CYS A 335 36.06 -13.11 18.33
CA CYS A 335 35.74 -11.75 18.77
C CYS A 335 36.35 -11.36 20.14
N SER A 336 37.46 -11.98 20.54
CA SER A 336 38.09 -11.70 21.83
C SER A 336 38.79 -10.34 21.79
N SER A 337 38.39 -9.44 22.69
CA SER A 337 38.86 -8.05 22.71
C SER A 337 40.26 -7.88 23.32
N LYS A 338 41.17 -8.83 23.09
CA LYS A 338 42.57 -8.68 23.48
C LYS A 338 43.25 -7.79 22.44
N LYS A 339 43.47 -6.51 22.80
CA LYS A 339 44.53 -5.71 22.16
C LYS A 339 45.78 -6.61 22.11
N LYS A 340 46.32 -6.88 20.93
CA LYS A 340 47.74 -7.24 20.83
C LYS A 340 48.51 -5.99 21.24
N SER A 341 48.80 -5.86 22.52
CA SER A 341 49.83 -4.94 22.97
C SER A 341 51.15 -5.47 22.42
N SER A 342 51.61 -4.89 21.31
CA SER A 342 52.99 -5.00 20.88
C SER A 342 53.84 -4.36 21.96
N LYS A 343 54.19 -5.16 22.97
CA LYS A 343 55.10 -4.78 24.04
C LYS A 343 56.48 -4.70 23.38
N SER A 344 56.84 -3.51 22.89
CA SER A 344 58.20 -3.20 22.49
C SER A 344 59.09 -3.39 23.71
N THR A 345 59.78 -4.52 23.79
CA THR A 345 60.83 -4.77 24.76
C THR A 345 62.11 -4.11 24.27
N THR A 346 62.19 -2.79 24.46
CA THR A 346 63.46 -2.07 24.53
C THR A 346 63.76 -1.81 25.99
N ALA A 347 64.67 -2.60 26.57
CA ALA A 347 65.16 -2.42 27.93
C ALA A 347 66.57 -3.00 28.04
N ASP A 348 67.58 -2.16 27.79
CA ASP A 348 68.94 -2.42 28.25
C ASP A 348 69.63 -1.11 28.67
N GLY A 349 70.18 -1.11 29.89
CA GLY A 349 71.59 -0.71 30.02
C GLY A 349 71.97 0.75 30.24
N ALA A 350 71.29 1.45 31.15
CA ALA A 350 71.74 2.65 31.88
C ALA A 350 73.25 3.05 31.88
N LYS A 351 73.53 4.37 31.75
CA LYS A 351 74.17 5.25 32.80
C LYS A 351 74.69 6.59 32.24
N SER A 352 74.29 7.72 32.84
CA SER A 352 75.20 8.81 33.26
C SER A 352 74.45 9.81 34.17
N LYS A 353 75.18 10.59 34.98
CA LYS A 353 74.67 11.52 36.01
C LYS A 353 74.74 12.98 35.51
N SER A 354 73.81 13.85 35.93
CA SER A 354 74.10 14.93 36.92
C SER A 354 73.10 16.11 36.94
N LYS A 355 72.77 16.56 38.17
CA LYS A 355 72.45 17.94 38.65
C LYS A 355 71.27 18.77 38.05
N ALA A 356 70.31 19.07 38.95
CA ALA A 356 69.81 20.40 39.38
C ALA A 356 70.02 21.64 38.46
N ASN A 357 69.10 22.63 38.36
CA ASN A 357 68.01 23.05 39.26
C ASN A 357 66.89 23.85 38.48
N PRO A 358 65.81 24.36 39.11
CA PRO A 358 64.57 24.77 38.42
C PRO A 358 64.43 26.29 38.12
N VAL A 359 63.59 26.65 37.15
CA VAL A 359 62.91 27.96 37.02
C VAL A 359 61.51 27.78 36.40
N ASP A 360 60.55 28.56 36.88
CA ASP A 360 59.11 28.60 36.53
C ASP A 360 58.79 29.52 35.31
N PRO A 361 57.53 29.67 34.85
CA PRO A 361 57.20 30.12 33.48
C PRO A 361 57.08 31.66 33.31
N PRO A 362 56.82 32.12 32.07
CA PRO A 362 55.44 32.50 31.73
C PRO A 362 54.83 31.74 30.53
#